data_AF-A0A7Y2GR77-F1
#
_entry.id   AF-A0A7Y2GR77-F1
#
_cell.length_a   1.000
_cell.length_b   1.000
_cell.length_c   1.000
_cell.angle_alpha   90.00
_cell.angle_beta   90.00
_cell.angle_gamma   90.00
#
_symmetry.space_group_name_H-M   'P 1'
#
loop_
_entity.id
_entity.type
_entity.pdbx_description
1 polymer ?
#
loop_
_entity_poly.entity_id
_entity_poly.type
_entity_poly.pdbx_seq_one_letter_code
_entity_poly.pdbx_strand_id
1 'polypeptide(L)'
;MAQLHWHADSSDLGDLHLLDRDPAEDQIDLVAVRGYRLRRVREQMMRYGVDACLLFDPVNIRYASGSRNMQVFTARNPARYLFVPLNGPVILFE
;
A
#
# COMPACT_ATOMS: atom_id res chain seq x y z
N MET A 1 3.88 35.63 16.16
CA MET A 1 3.67 34.35 16.85
C MET A 1 4.99 33.60 16.80
N ALA A 2 5.55 33.17 17.94
CA ALA A 2 6.81 32.44 17.98
C ALA A 2 6.55 30.97 17.60
N GLN A 3 7.18 30.50 16.53
CA GLN A 3 7.11 29.12 16.09
C GLN A 3 8.06 28.31 16.99
N LEU A 4 7.51 27.55 17.93
CA LEU A 4 8.29 26.73 18.86
C LEU A 4 8.83 25.52 18.09
N HIS A 5 10.08 25.60 17.65
CA HIS A 5 10.75 24.55 16.89
C HIS A 5 11.41 23.57 17.87
N TRP A 6 10.61 22.65 18.44
CA TRP A 6 10.99 21.69 19.49
C TRP A 6 12.25 20.85 19.23
N HIS A 7 12.68 20.75 17.97
CA HIS A 7 13.84 19.96 17.53
C HIS A 7 14.93 20.80 16.85
N ALA A 8 14.92 22.13 17.01
CA ALA A 8 15.92 22.99 16.38
C ALA A 8 17.37 22.72 16.85
N ASP A 9 17.55 22.22 18.08
CA ASP A 9 18.87 22.03 18.70
C ASP A 9 19.38 20.59 18.62
N SER A 10 18.65 19.68 17.98
CA SER A 10 19.01 18.26 17.91
C SER A 10 20.02 17.98 16.79
N SER A 11 21.29 18.36 16.98
CA SER A 11 22.40 18.04 16.07
C SER A 11 22.74 16.55 15.98
N ASP A 12 22.16 15.76 16.87
CA ASP A 12 22.27 14.31 17.07
C ASP A 12 21.30 13.49 16.20
N LEU A 13 20.42 14.14 15.42
CA LEU A 13 19.52 13.46 14.48
C LEU A 13 20.22 13.00 13.19
N GLY A 14 21.47 13.39 12.95
CA GLY A 14 22.23 13.04 11.75
C GLY A 14 22.47 11.54 11.56
N ASP A 15 22.51 10.79 12.68
CA ASP A 15 22.71 9.33 12.71
C ASP A 15 21.39 8.55 12.88
N LEU A 16 20.22 9.20 12.75
CA LEU A 16 18.95 8.50 12.77
C LEU A 16 18.77 7.67 11.50
N HIS A 17 19.15 6.41 11.60
CA HIS A 17 18.77 5.40 10.62
C HIS A 17 17.31 5.02 10.82
N LEU A 18 16.51 5.14 9.76
CA LEU A 18 15.16 4.59 9.73
C LEU A 18 15.26 3.07 9.80
N LEU A 19 15.15 2.51 11.01
CA LEU A 19 15.30 1.06 11.28
C LEU A 19 14.34 0.19 10.46
N ASP A 20 13.21 0.76 10.05
CA ASP A 20 12.18 0.08 9.26
C ASP A 20 12.46 0.04 7.76
N ARG A 21 13.56 0.64 7.29
CA ARG A 21 13.98 0.59 5.88
C ARG A 21 15.10 -0.41 5.71
N ASP A 22 14.76 -1.56 5.11
CA ASP A 22 15.78 -2.52 4.67
C ASP A 22 16.44 -1.99 3.38
N PRO A 23 17.77 -1.78 3.34
CA PRO A 23 18.49 -1.38 2.13
C PRO A 23 18.26 -2.30 0.93
N ALA A 24 17.85 -3.56 1.17
CA ALA A 24 17.44 -4.47 0.12
C ALA A 24 16.15 -4.02 -0.60
N GLU A 25 15.27 -3.26 0.05
CA GLU A 25 14.08 -2.70 -0.61
C GLU A 25 14.43 -1.75 -1.75
N ASP A 26 15.57 -1.05 -1.66
CA ASP A 26 16.04 -0.12 -2.71
C ASP A 26 16.50 -0.86 -3.98
N GLN A 27 16.73 -2.18 -3.89
CA GLN A 27 17.09 -3.03 -5.03
C GLN A 27 15.86 -3.65 -5.72
N ILE A 28 14.66 -3.52 -5.15
CA ILE A 28 13.44 -4.14 -5.66
C ILE A 28 12.70 -3.15 -6.56
N ASP A 29 12.42 -3.56 -7.80
CA ASP A 29 11.50 -2.83 -8.67
C ASP A 29 10.04 -3.00 -8.19
N LEU A 30 9.62 -2.09 -7.32
CA LEU A 30 8.26 -2.08 -6.77
C LEU A 30 7.19 -1.83 -7.83
N VAL A 31 7.51 -1.16 -8.95
CA VAL A 31 6.57 -0.95 -10.05
C VAL A 31 6.29 -2.28 -10.74
N ALA A 32 7.33 -3.05 -11.05
CA ALA A 32 7.20 -4.39 -11.61
C ALA A 32 6.45 -5.34 -10.66
N VAL A 33 6.75 -5.32 -9.36
CA VAL A 33 6.06 -6.17 -8.37
C VAL A 33 4.56 -5.85 -8.30
N ARG A 34 4.19 -4.57 -8.24
CA ARG A 34 2.76 -4.15 -8.18
C ARG A 34 2.04 -4.54 -9.47
N GLY A 35 2.64 -4.29 -10.63
CA GLY A 35 2.09 -4.68 -11.92
C GLY A 35 1.90 -6.19 -12.04
N TYR A 36 2.87 -6.98 -11.61
CA TYR A 36 2.78 -8.45 -11.58
C TYR A 36 1.61 -8.94 -10.72
N ARG A 37 1.48 -8.43 -9.49
CA ARG A 37 0.42 -8.87 -8.57
C ARG A 37 -0.98 -8.54 -9.10
N LEU A 38 -1.18 -7.32 -9.61
CA LEU A 38 -2.46 -6.93 -10.20
C LEU A 38 -2.82 -7.80 -11.42
N ARG A 39 -1.85 -8.06 -12.31
CA ARG A 39 -2.08 -8.98 -13.44
C ARG A 39 -2.51 -10.37 -12.96
N ARG A 40 -1.83 -10.92 -11.95
CA ARG A 40 -2.17 -12.24 -11.39
C ARG A 40 -3.57 -12.28 -10.78
N VAL A 41 -4.00 -11.22 -10.10
CA VAL A 41 -5.39 -11.10 -9.61
C VAL A 41 -6.37 -11.18 -10.78
N ARG A 42 -6.15 -10.41 -11.85
CA ARG A 42 -7.01 -10.41 -13.05
C ARG A 42 -6.99 -11.74 -13.80
N GLU A 43 -5.86 -12.43 -13.86
CA GLU A 43 -5.77 -13.78 -14.42
C GLU A 43 -6.68 -14.76 -13.67
N GLN A 44 -6.70 -14.69 -12.32
CA GLN A 44 -7.63 -15.50 -11.54
C GLN A 44 -9.08 -15.06 -11.76
N MET A 45 -9.36 -13.75 -11.78
CA MET A 45 -10.70 -13.24 -12.08
C MET A 45 -11.22 -13.77 -13.42
N MET A 46 -10.41 -13.71 -14.49
CA MET A 46 -10.73 -14.25 -15.80
C MET A 46 -11.01 -15.75 -15.75
N ARG A 47 -10.14 -16.52 -15.07
CA ARG A 47 -10.28 -17.97 -14.91
C ARG A 47 -11.61 -18.36 -14.26
N TYR A 48 -12.09 -17.56 -13.32
CA TYR A 48 -13.31 -17.83 -12.56
C TYR A 48 -14.54 -17.06 -13.07
N GLY A 49 -14.44 -16.33 -14.20
CA GLY A 49 -15.56 -15.57 -14.75
C GLY A 49 -16.02 -14.42 -13.84
N VAL A 50 -15.08 -13.74 -13.16
CA VAL A 50 -15.37 -12.64 -12.25
C VAL A 50 -15.07 -11.30 -12.93
N ASP A 51 -16.10 -10.52 -13.21
CA ASP A 51 -15.94 -9.23 -13.91
C ASP A 51 -15.41 -8.10 -13.02
N ALA A 52 -15.62 -8.20 -11.70
CA ALA A 52 -15.12 -7.23 -10.73
C ALA A 52 -14.97 -7.84 -9.32
N CYS A 53 -14.02 -7.30 -8.55
CA CYS A 53 -13.81 -7.62 -7.14
C CYS A 53 -13.84 -6.38 -6.26
N LEU A 54 -14.43 -6.51 -5.07
CA LEU A 54 -14.31 -5.56 -3.97
C LEU A 54 -13.48 -6.19 -2.85
N LEU A 55 -12.35 -5.57 -2.51
CA LEU A 55 -11.44 -6.07 -1.49
C LEU A 55 -11.48 -5.16 -0.26
N PHE A 56 -11.85 -5.74 0.89
CA PHE A 56 -11.92 -5.04 2.18
C PHE A 56 -10.75 -5.38 3.11
N ASP A 57 -10.21 -6.60 2.97
CA ASP A 57 -9.08 -7.03 3.78
C ASP A 57 -7.82 -6.21 3.42
N PRO A 58 -7.13 -5.59 4.39
CA PRO A 58 -5.98 -4.73 4.12
C PRO A 58 -4.80 -5.47 3.47
N VAL A 59 -4.63 -6.77 3.73
CA VAL A 59 -3.61 -7.61 3.08
C VAL A 59 -3.95 -7.78 1.61
N ASN A 60 -5.22 -8.02 1.27
CA ASN A 60 -5.67 -8.13 -0.11
C ASN A 60 -5.55 -6.78 -0.86
N ILE A 61 -5.91 -5.67 -0.20
CA ILE A 61 -5.73 -4.32 -0.74
C ILE A 61 -4.23 -4.07 -1.03
N ARG A 62 -3.35 -4.38 -0.07
CA ARG A 62 -1.90 -4.24 -0.24
C ARG A 62 -1.37 -5.12 -1.37
N TYR A 63 -1.87 -6.35 -1.51
CA TYR A 63 -1.43 -7.25 -2.56
C TYR A 63 -1.79 -6.71 -3.95
N ALA A 64 -3.05 -6.31 -4.16
CA ALA A 64 -3.56 -5.89 -5.46
C ALA A 64 -3.11 -4.48 -5.89
N SER A 65 -2.88 -3.56 -4.93
CA SER A 65 -2.58 -2.15 -5.23
C SER A 65 -1.20 -1.67 -4.74
N GLY A 66 -0.60 -2.38 -3.78
CA GLY A 66 0.57 -1.89 -3.05
C GLY A 66 0.25 -0.83 -1.98
N SER A 67 -0.99 -0.34 -1.88
CA SER A 67 -1.38 0.69 -0.92
C SER A 67 -1.34 0.19 0.52
N ARG A 68 -0.82 1.02 1.41
CA ARG A 68 -0.73 0.79 2.86
C ARG A 68 -1.24 2.05 3.55
N ASN A 69 -2.24 1.89 4.41
CA ASN A 69 -2.73 2.94 5.28
C ASN A 69 -3.34 2.25 6.50
N MET A 70 -2.93 2.68 7.70
CA MET A 70 -3.38 2.21 9.02
C MET A 70 -3.80 0.72 9.07
N GLN A 71 -2.94 -0.19 8.59
CA GLN A 71 -3.34 -1.58 8.28
C GLN A 71 -4.00 -2.32 9.46
N VAL A 72 -3.50 -2.12 10.68
CA VAL A 72 -4.06 -2.72 11.91
C VAL A 72 -5.45 -2.16 12.21
N PHE A 73 -5.66 -0.86 12.00
CA PHE A 73 -6.96 -0.24 12.16
C PHE A 73 -7.94 -0.71 11.09
N THR A 74 -7.52 -0.71 9.81
CA THR A 74 -8.33 -1.18 8.69
C THR A 74 -8.76 -2.63 8.83
N ALA A 75 -7.91 -3.50 9.40
CA ALA A 75 -8.26 -4.90 9.62
C ALA A 75 -9.45 -5.08 10.58
N ARG A 76 -9.69 -4.12 11.47
CA ARG A 76 -10.79 -4.16 12.46
C ARG A 76 -11.94 -3.22 12.11
N ASN A 77 -11.67 -2.19 11.30
CA ASN A 77 -12.61 -1.16 10.91
C ASN A 77 -12.59 -1.05 9.38
N PRO A 78 -13.65 -1.47 8.66
CA PRO A 78 -13.69 -1.46 7.19
C PRO A 78 -13.86 -0.04 6.63
N ALA A 79 -12.89 0.83 6.91
CA ALA A 79 -12.88 2.24 6.53
C ALA A 79 -12.43 2.46 5.08
N ARG A 80 -11.86 1.44 4.44
CA ARG A 80 -11.37 1.50 3.06
C ARG A 80 -11.63 0.20 2.30
N TYR A 81 -11.85 0.31 1.00
CA TYR A 81 -12.01 -0.84 0.11
C TYR A 81 -11.48 -0.55 -1.29
N LEU A 82 -11.01 -1.60 -1.97
CA LEU A 82 -10.46 -1.51 -3.31
C LEU A 82 -11.43 -2.13 -4.33
N PHE A 83 -11.83 -1.36 -5.32
CA PHE A 83 -12.54 -1.83 -6.50
C PHE A 83 -11.55 -2.22 -7.60
N VAL A 84 -11.57 -3.49 -7.99
CA VAL A 84 -10.74 -4.07 -9.06
C VAL A 84 -11.64 -4.60 -10.16
N PRO A 85 -11.79 -3.89 -11.29
CA PRO A 85 -12.46 -4.45 -12.46
C PRO A 85 -11.52 -5.38 -13.23
N LEU A 86 -12.09 -6.35 -13.95
CA LEU A 86 -11.35 -7.24 -14.84
C LEU A 86 -10.51 -6.45 -15.85
N ASN A 87 -11.10 -5.39 -16.39
CA ASN A 87 -10.47 -4.46 -17.33
C ASN A 87 -10.67 -3.01 -16.86
N GLY A 88 -9.65 -2.17 -17.05
CA GLY A 88 -9.74 -0.73 -16.74
C GLY A 88 -9.03 -0.32 -15.44
N PRO A 89 -9.36 0.86 -14.88
CA PRO A 89 -8.67 1.41 -13.72
C PRO A 89 -9.08 0.71 -12.41
N VAL A 90 -8.13 0.59 -11.49
CA VAL A 90 -8.38 0.15 -10.11
C VAL A 90 -8.63 1.39 -9.25
N ILE A 91 -9.66 1.36 -8.40
CA ILE A 91 -10.08 2.52 -7.60
C ILE A 91 -10.04 2.14 -6.11
N LEU A 92 -9.39 2.97 -5.30
CA LEU A 92 -9.31 2.83 -3.86
C LEU A 92 -10.16 3.91 -3.20
N PHE A 93 -11.03 3.50 -2.28
CA PHE A 93 -11.84 4.40 -1.46
C PHE A 93 -11.28 4.38 -0.04
N GLU A 94 -10.82 5.52 0.48
CA GLU A 94 -10.22 5.68 1.81
C GLU A 94 -10.34 7.11 2.33
#